data_AF-A0AA38JSM7-F1
#
_entry.id   AF-A0AA38JSM7-F1
#
_cell.length_a   1.000
_cell.length_b   1.000
_cell.length_c   1.000
_cell.angle_alpha   90.00
_cell.angle_beta   90.00
_cell.angle_gamma   90.00
#
_symmetry.space_group_name_H-M   'P 1'
#
loop_
_entity.id
_entity.type
_entity.pdbx_description
1 polymer ?
#
loop_
_entity_poly.entity_id
_entity_poly.type
_entity_poly.pdbx_seq_one_letter_code
_entity_poly.pdbx_strand_id
1 'polypeptide(L)'
;MVRLDTPTKRARIVTLKDQGVSSAKIAQEFGGSKSQVNRLYQKWKQKSSFYDKTPGQGRKPKLNPQDVCHAERLLQNGKASDVIDLRNRFFPHVSHSTLRRNLHAVGLRGFQCRKVPLIS
;
A
#
# COMPACT_ATOMS: atom_id res chain seq x y z
N MET A 1 22.25 -2.50 16.77
CA MET A 1 20.89 -2.75 17.33
C MET A 1 20.44 -4.14 16.90
N VAL A 2 20.22 -5.07 17.83
CA VAL A 2 19.86 -6.47 17.51
C VAL A 2 18.40 -6.57 17.06
N ARG A 3 18.15 -7.29 15.97
CA ARG A 3 16.78 -7.54 15.47
C ARG A 3 16.17 -8.72 16.23
N LEU A 4 15.17 -8.41 17.07
CA LEU A 4 14.35 -9.39 17.83
C LEU A 4 13.10 -9.86 17.07
N ASP A 5 12.88 -9.31 15.87
CA ASP A 5 11.62 -9.44 15.14
C ASP A 5 11.57 -10.65 14.18
N THR A 6 12.52 -11.57 14.27
CA THR A 6 12.50 -12.81 13.46
C THR A 6 11.50 -13.81 14.07
N PRO A 7 10.81 -14.63 13.25
CA PRO A 7 9.78 -15.56 13.74
C PRO A 7 10.29 -16.48 14.87
N THR A 8 11.48 -17.04 14.72
CA THR A 8 12.09 -17.93 15.72
C THR A 8 12.38 -17.22 17.04
N LYS A 9 12.89 -15.97 17.00
CA LYS A 9 13.12 -15.18 18.21
C LYS A 9 11.81 -14.77 18.86
N ARG A 10 10.80 -14.38 18.08
CA ARG A 10 9.45 -14.09 18.61
C ARG A 10 8.87 -15.29 19.34
N ALA A 11 8.95 -16.48 18.76
CA ALA A 11 8.47 -17.72 19.39
C ALA A 11 9.17 -17.98 20.72
N ARG A 12 10.51 -17.88 20.77
CA ARG A 12 11.29 -18.05 22.01
C ARG A 12 10.98 -16.99 23.07
N ILE A 13 10.79 -15.73 22.66
CA ILE A 13 10.43 -14.65 23.57
C ILE A 13 9.05 -14.89 24.18
N VAL A 14 8.09 -15.35 23.39
CA VAL A 14 6.74 -15.67 23.84
C VAL A 14 6.74 -16.85 24.81
N THR A 15 7.42 -17.96 24.47
CA THR A 15 7.49 -19.11 25.38
C THR A 15 8.15 -18.76 26.71
N LEU A 16 9.25 -18.00 26.70
CA LEU A 16 9.89 -17.54 27.94
C LEU A 16 8.98 -16.59 28.74
N LYS A 17 8.16 -15.79 28.06
CA LYS A 17 7.19 -14.92 28.72
C LYS A 17 6.07 -15.69 29.39
N ASP A 18 5.55 -16.70 28.71
CA ASP A 18 4.48 -17.55 29.23
C ASP A 18 4.99 -18.43 30.38
N GLN A 19 6.28 -18.76 30.40
CA GLN A 19 6.99 -19.35 31.55
C GLN A 19 7.26 -18.37 32.71
N GLY A 20 6.82 -17.10 32.60
CA GLY A 20 6.96 -16.11 33.67
C GLY A 20 8.32 -15.40 33.74
N VAL A 21 9.21 -15.59 32.75
CA VAL A 21 10.53 -14.94 32.76
C VAL A 21 10.39 -13.41 32.62
N SER A 22 11.20 -12.68 33.37
CA SER A 22 11.18 -11.21 33.35
C SER A 22 11.66 -10.68 32.00
N SER A 23 11.02 -9.61 31.53
CA SER A 23 11.36 -9.01 30.23
C SER A 23 12.79 -8.45 30.19
N ALA A 24 13.36 -8.10 31.35
CA ALA A 24 14.74 -7.65 31.48
C ALA A 24 15.72 -8.78 31.20
N LYS A 25 15.47 -9.98 31.77
CA LYS A 25 16.30 -11.16 31.54
C LYS A 25 16.24 -11.63 30.08
N ILE A 26 15.05 -11.61 29.48
CA ILE A 26 14.87 -11.92 28.06
C ILE A 26 15.62 -10.90 27.17
N ALA A 27 15.56 -9.60 27.50
CA ALA A 27 16.28 -8.58 26.74
C ALA A 27 17.81 -8.75 26.81
N GLN A 28 18.32 -9.17 27.98
CA GLN A 28 19.74 -9.47 28.18
C GLN A 28 20.18 -10.70 27.35
N GLU A 29 19.36 -11.75 27.30
CA GLU A 29 19.67 -12.98 26.55
C GLU A 29 19.67 -12.78 25.02
N PHE A 30 18.64 -12.15 24.47
CA PHE A 30 18.47 -12.04 23.02
C PHE A 30 19.05 -10.76 22.40
N GLY A 31 19.48 -9.81 23.24
CA GLY A 31 19.94 -8.49 22.86
C GLY A 31 18.79 -7.55 22.46
N GLY A 32 18.62 -6.45 23.17
CA GLY A 32 17.58 -5.45 22.89
C GLY A 32 17.14 -4.72 24.15
N SER A 33 15.98 -4.05 24.09
CA SER A 33 15.42 -3.38 25.26
C SER A 33 14.18 -4.10 25.83
N LYS A 34 13.96 -3.94 27.14
CA LYS A 34 12.72 -4.40 27.83
C LYS A 34 11.46 -3.97 27.08
N SER A 35 11.44 -2.73 26.57
CA SER A 35 10.31 -2.18 25.81
C SER A 35 10.07 -2.90 24.49
N GLN A 36 11.12 -3.34 23.80
CA GLN A 36 10.98 -4.13 22.57
C GLN A 36 10.37 -5.50 22.86
N VAL A 37 10.82 -6.19 23.90
CA VAL A 37 10.29 -7.49 24.33
C VAL A 37 8.80 -7.38 24.68
N ASN A 38 8.43 -6.38 25.50
CA ASN A 38 7.03 -6.17 25.87
C ASN A 38 6.16 -5.83 24.65
N ARG A 39 6.63 -4.96 23.75
CA ARG A 39 5.91 -4.63 22.51
C ARG A 39 5.69 -5.86 21.62
N LEU A 40 6.69 -6.73 21.50
CA LEU A 40 6.57 -7.98 20.74
C LEU A 40 5.54 -8.92 21.38
N TYR A 41 5.58 -9.10 22.70
CA TYR A 41 4.64 -9.93 23.43
C TYR A 41 3.19 -9.43 23.30
N GLN A 42 2.95 -8.12 23.45
CA GLN A 42 1.62 -7.55 23.27
C GLN A 42 1.13 -7.67 21.80
N LYS A 43 2.03 -7.51 20.83
CA LYS A 43 1.70 -7.70 19.41
C LYS A 43 1.38 -9.16 19.08
N TRP A 44 2.03 -10.11 19.75
CA TRP A 44 1.74 -11.53 19.61
C TRP A 44 0.31 -11.86 20.05
N LYS A 45 -0.17 -11.29 21.17
CA LYS A 45 -1.55 -11.52 21.64
C LYS A 45 -2.64 -11.19 20.62
N GLN A 46 -2.33 -10.35 19.62
CA GLN A 46 -3.26 -9.92 18.58
C GLN A 46 -3.10 -10.71 17.26
N LYS A 47 -2.17 -11.66 17.18
CA LYS A 47 -1.80 -12.37 15.94
C LYS A 47 -1.97 -13.87 16.09
N SER A 48 -2.30 -14.55 15.00
CA SER A 48 -2.48 -16.01 14.99
C SER A 48 -1.18 -16.75 14.66
N SER A 49 -0.22 -16.11 13.99
CA SER A 49 1.04 -16.72 13.57
C SER A 49 2.25 -15.82 13.74
N PHE A 50 3.40 -16.42 14.08
CA PHE A 50 4.68 -15.70 14.23
C PHE A 50 5.21 -15.13 12.90
N TYR A 51 4.69 -15.65 11.78
CA TYR A 51 5.01 -15.21 10.43
C TYR A 51 4.11 -14.06 9.96
N ASP A 52 3.05 -13.75 10.69
CA ASP A 52 2.12 -12.69 10.33
C ASP A 52 2.86 -11.35 10.31
N LYS A 53 2.97 -10.78 9.11
CA LYS A 53 3.44 -9.41 8.91
C LYS A 53 2.23 -8.51 8.88
N THR A 54 2.29 -7.41 9.64
CA THR A 54 1.29 -6.35 9.47
C THR A 54 1.53 -5.75 8.09
N PRO A 55 0.53 -5.73 7.17
CA PRO A 55 0.70 -5.10 5.88
C PRO A 55 1.15 -3.66 6.09
N GLY A 56 2.18 -3.24 5.35
CA GLY A 56 2.58 -1.84 5.35
C GLY A 56 1.44 -1.00 4.78
N GLN A 57 1.04 0.07 5.46
CA GLN A 57 0.22 1.08 4.83
C GLN A 57 1.12 1.87 3.88
N GLY A 58 1.08 1.50 2.60
CA GLY A 58 1.73 2.27 1.54
C GLY A 58 1.18 3.70 1.49
N ARG A 59 1.89 4.59 0.81
CA ARG A 59 1.41 5.96 0.57
C ARG A 59 0.06 5.89 -0.16
N LYS A 60 -0.93 6.62 0.35
CA LYS A 60 -2.25 6.73 -0.31
C LYS A 60 -2.06 7.19 -1.76
N PRO A 61 -2.69 6.54 -2.74
CA PRO A 61 -2.58 6.94 -4.14
C PRO A 61 -3.20 8.33 -4.36
N LYS A 62 -2.76 9.03 -5.41
CA LYS A 62 -3.32 10.34 -5.79
C LYS A 62 -4.71 10.25 -6.41
N LEU A 63 -5.07 9.08 -6.93
CA LEU A 63 -6.38 8.78 -7.49
C LEU A 63 -6.96 7.61 -6.71
N ASN A 64 -8.19 7.76 -6.26
CA ASN A 64 -8.97 6.68 -5.67
C ASN A 64 -9.68 5.88 -6.78
N PRO A 65 -10.15 4.65 -6.50
CA PRO A 65 -10.91 3.87 -7.47
C PRO A 65 -12.14 4.61 -8.03
N GLN A 66 -12.82 5.41 -7.19
CA GLN A 66 -13.94 6.25 -7.60
C GLN A 66 -13.54 7.31 -8.63
N ASP A 67 -12.37 7.92 -8.47
CA ASP A 67 -11.85 8.92 -9.40
C ASP A 67 -11.54 8.29 -10.76
N VAL A 68 -11.04 7.04 -10.77
CA VAL A 68 -10.78 6.28 -12.00
C VAL A 68 -12.09 5.92 -12.70
N CYS A 69 -13.12 5.47 -11.97
CA CYS A 69 -14.44 5.25 -12.53
C CYS A 69 -15.07 6.55 -13.08
N HIS A 70 -14.86 7.68 -12.40
CA HIS A 70 -15.33 8.98 -12.89
C HIS A 70 -14.62 9.37 -14.19
N ALA A 71 -13.29 9.23 -14.23
CA ALA A 71 -12.47 9.46 -15.40
C ALA A 71 -12.91 8.63 -16.62
N GLU A 72 -13.18 7.34 -16.41
CA GLU A 72 -13.73 6.45 -17.43
C GLU A 72 -15.07 6.94 -17.98
N ARG A 73 -16.02 7.29 -17.10
CA ARG A 73 -17.33 7.80 -17.51
C ARG A 73 -17.22 9.10 -18.30
N LEU A 74 -16.26 9.96 -17.98
CA LEU A 74 -16.03 11.21 -18.72
C LEU A 74 -15.55 10.94 -20.15
N LEU A 75 -14.68 9.94 -20.33
CA LEU A 75 -14.22 9.51 -21.65
C LEU A 75 -15.34 8.83 -22.45
N GLN A 76 -16.09 7.91 -21.83
CA GLN A 76 -17.20 7.21 -22.49
C GLN A 76 -18.33 8.15 -22.93
N ASN A 77 -18.66 9.13 -22.10
CA ASN A 77 -19.69 10.13 -22.43
C ASN A 77 -19.19 11.24 -23.37
N GLY A 78 -17.94 11.16 -23.85
CA GLY A 78 -17.35 12.15 -24.76
C GLY A 78 -17.10 13.53 -24.11
N LYS A 79 -17.18 13.64 -22.78
CA LYS A 79 -16.92 14.89 -22.05
C LYS A 79 -15.43 15.27 -22.01
N ALA A 80 -14.56 14.29 -22.23
CA ALA A 80 -13.14 14.46 -22.47
C ALA A 80 -12.73 13.60 -23.66
N SER A 81 -11.88 14.14 -24.53
CA SER A 81 -11.43 13.43 -25.74
C SER A 81 -10.12 12.66 -25.55
N ASP A 82 -9.28 13.08 -24.61
CA ASP A 82 -7.96 12.53 -24.36
C ASP A 82 -7.55 12.71 -22.89
N VAL A 83 -6.50 12.01 -22.44
CA VAL A 83 -5.96 12.10 -21.08
C VAL A 83 -5.51 13.52 -20.75
N ILE A 84 -4.96 14.25 -21.73
CA ILE A 84 -4.53 15.64 -21.54
C ILE A 84 -5.72 16.54 -21.22
N ASP A 85 -6.79 16.39 -22.00
CA ASP A 85 -8.03 17.15 -21.83
C ASP A 85 -8.72 16.79 -20.51
N LEU A 86 -8.77 15.49 -20.21
CA LEU A 86 -9.30 14.94 -18.96
C LEU A 86 -8.57 15.51 -17.73
N ARG A 87 -7.23 15.57 -17.77
CA ARG A 87 -6.44 16.17 -16.70
C ARG A 87 -6.73 17.66 -16.57
N ASN A 88 -6.65 18.41 -17.65
CA ASN A 88 -6.76 19.86 -17.61
C ASN A 88 -8.14 20.31 -17.10
N ARG A 89 -9.21 19.58 -17.46
CA ARG A 89 -10.59 19.92 -17.05
C ARG A 89 -10.99 19.37 -15.68
N PHE A 90 -10.63 18.12 -15.37
CA PHE A 90 -11.22 17.40 -14.23
C PHE A 90 -10.21 17.00 -13.15
N PHE A 91 -8.94 16.82 -13.51
CA PHE A 91 -7.90 16.33 -12.59
C PHE A 91 -6.60 17.15 -12.66
N PRO A 92 -6.63 18.49 -12.46
CA PRO A 92 -5.46 19.36 -12.69
C PRO A 92 -4.29 19.06 -11.74
N HIS A 93 -4.60 18.55 -10.55
CA HIS A 93 -3.67 18.20 -9.48
C HIS A 93 -2.93 16.86 -9.72
N VAL A 94 -3.38 16.06 -10.69
CA VAL A 94 -2.78 14.78 -11.04
C VAL A 94 -1.88 14.94 -12.27
N SER A 95 -0.78 14.19 -12.34
CA SER A 95 0.06 14.20 -13.55
C SER A 95 -0.59 13.37 -14.66
N HIS A 96 -0.41 13.79 -15.91
CA HIS A 96 -0.85 13.06 -17.11
C HIS A 96 -0.43 11.59 -17.07
N SER A 97 0.83 11.32 -16.69
CA SER A 97 1.36 9.95 -16.59
C SER A 97 0.65 9.11 -15.53
N THR A 98 0.19 9.72 -14.43
CA THR A 98 -0.55 9.00 -13.39
C THR A 98 -1.95 8.63 -13.88
N LEU A 99 -2.65 9.55 -14.55
CA LEU A 99 -3.95 9.26 -15.16
C LEU A 99 -3.84 8.17 -16.22
N ARG A 100 -2.87 8.29 -17.15
CA ARG A 100 -2.63 7.28 -18.18
C ARG A 100 -2.36 5.89 -17.59
N ARG A 101 -1.55 5.80 -16.54
CA ARG A 101 -1.25 4.52 -15.86
C ARG A 101 -2.51 3.90 -15.25
N ASN A 102 -3.33 4.70 -14.57
CA ASN A 102 -4.56 4.20 -13.95
C ASN A 102 -5.59 3.78 -15.00
N LEU A 103 -5.75 4.56 -16.08
CA LEU A 103 -6.64 4.20 -17.19
C LEU A 103 -6.19 2.92 -17.91
N HIS A 104 -4.87 2.75 -18.09
CA HIS A 104 -4.33 1.52 -18.67
C HIS A 104 -4.55 0.30 -17.75
N ALA A 105 -4.51 0.50 -16.43
CA ALA A 105 -4.78 -0.59 -15.47
C ALA A 105 -6.23 -1.08 -15.53
N VAL A 106 -7.19 -0.23 -15.93
CA VAL A 106 -8.60 -0.61 -16.15
C VAL A 106 -8.90 -0.99 -17.61
N GLY A 107 -7.87 -1.16 -18.45
CA GLY A 107 -8.02 -1.63 -19.84
C GLY A 107 -8.34 -0.53 -20.85
N LEU A 108 -8.39 0.74 -20.44
CA LEU A 108 -8.59 1.86 -21.35
C LEU A 108 -7.27 2.32 -21.95
N ARG A 109 -7.21 2.38 -23.28
CA ARG A 109 -6.15 3.12 -23.96
C ARG A 109 -6.41 4.60 -23.69
N GLY A 110 -5.46 5.28 -23.05
CA GLY A 110 -5.55 6.71 -22.76
C GLY A 110 -5.41 7.59 -24.00
N PHE A 111 -5.97 7.18 -25.13
CA PHE A 111 -6.04 7.90 -26.40
C PHE A 111 -7.17 7.28 -27.25
N GLN A 112 -7.95 8.13 -27.93
CA GLN A 112 -8.90 7.69 -28.95
C GLN A 112 -8.23 7.80 -30.33
N CYS A 113 -8.27 6.72 -31.13
CA CYS A 113 -7.84 6.78 -32.53
C CYS A 113 -8.77 7.73 -33.30
N ARG A 114 -8.24 8.86 -33.76
CA ARG A 114 -9.00 9.78 -34.62
C ARG A 114 -9.01 9.25 -36.04
N LYS A 115 -10.18 9.30 -36.68
CA LYS A 115 -10.30 9.03 -38.12
C LYS A 115 -9.53 10.12 -38.86
N VAL A 116 -8.61 9.74 -39.75
CA VAL A 116 -7.84 10.69 -40.56
C VAL A 116 -8.84 11.46 -41.43
N PRO A 117 -8.77 12.81 -41.49
CA PRO A 117 -9.65 13.57 -42.37
C PRO A 117 -9.40 13.14 -43.81
N LEU A 118 -10.48 12.88 -44.54
CA LEU A 118 -10.41 12.65 -45.97
C LEU A 118 -10.15 14.02 -46.61
N ILE A 119 -8.93 14.25 -47.08
CA ILE A 119 -8.62 15.43 -47.89
C ILE A 119 -9.04 15.07 -49.32
N SER A 120 -10.13 15.66 -49.78
CA SER A 120 -10.58 15.63 -51.18
C SER A 120 -9.97 16.77 -51.96
#